data_AF-A0A2N0MQY2-F1
#
_entry.id   AF-A0A2N0MQY2-F1
#
_cell.length_a   1.000
_cell.length_b   1.000
_cell.length_c   1.000
_cell.angle_alpha   90.00
_cell.angle_beta   90.00
_cell.angle_gamma   90.00
#
_symmetry.space_group_name_H-M   'P 1'
#
loop_
_entity.id
_entity.type
_entity.pdbx_description
1 polymer ?
#
loop_
_entity_poly.entity_id
_entity_poly.type
_entity_poly.pdbx_seq_one_letter_code
_entity_poly.pdbx_strand_id
1 'polypeptide(L)'
;MVIRRHIFKVDQRILIKSLDGGVYMPPSEGAKGCLAVIAPQLFQEWPGTFLEREPDVPPEYYVTTDNGITETVSEDWLEPAPAGSPPPPVEEYPWPT
;
A
#
# COMPACT_ATOMS: atom_id res chain seq x y z
N MET A 1 13.10 -3.34 20.33
CA MET A 1 12.46 -2.47 19.32
C MET A 1 12.18 -3.32 18.10
N VAL A 2 10.91 -3.56 17.78
CA VAL A 2 10.52 -4.34 16.60
C VAL A 2 10.35 -3.35 15.46
N ILE A 3 11.29 -3.32 14.53
CA ILE A 3 11.16 -2.51 13.32
C ILE A 3 10.11 -3.21 12.44
N ARG A 4 8.92 -2.62 12.30
CA ARG A 4 7.94 -3.10 11.31
C ARG A 4 8.52 -2.88 9.92
N ARG A 5 8.69 -3.95 9.14
CA ARG A 5 9.25 -3.92 7.78
C ARG A 5 8.12 -3.98 6.76
N HIS A 6 8.39 -3.52 5.54
CA HIS A 6 7.43 -3.69 4.46
C HIS A 6 7.20 -5.19 4.18
N ILE A 7 5.99 -5.68 4.44
CA ILE A 7 5.56 -7.08 4.23
C ILE A 7 4.92 -7.31 2.86
N PHE A 8 4.38 -6.25 2.23
CA PHE A 8 3.75 -6.34 0.91
C PHE A 8 4.75 -6.04 -0.21
N LYS A 9 4.66 -6.79 -1.31
CA LYS A 9 5.49 -6.61 -2.50
C LYS A 9 4.84 -5.64 -3.49
N VAL A 10 5.65 -4.95 -4.29
CA VAL A 10 5.15 -4.19 -5.45
C VAL A 10 4.39 -5.14 -6.39
N ASP A 11 3.31 -4.65 -7.00
CA ASP A 11 2.38 -5.41 -7.85
C ASP A 11 1.56 -6.48 -7.11
N GLN A 12 1.65 -6.53 -5.77
CA GLN A 12 0.83 -7.45 -4.98
C GLN A 12 -0.61 -6.95 -4.88
N ARG A 13 -1.57 -7.85 -5.12
CA ARG A 13 -2.99 -7.59 -4.89
C ARG A 13 -3.31 -7.59 -3.39
N ILE A 14 -3.99 -6.55 -2.96
CA ILE A 14 -4.38 -6.33 -1.56
C ILE A 14 -5.84 -5.89 -1.47
N LEU A 15 -6.43 -6.12 -0.31
CA LEU A 15 -7.73 -5.57 0.05
C LEU A 15 -7.50 -4.43 1.04
N ILE A 16 -8.09 -3.28 0.75
CA ILE A 16 -8.12 -2.17 1.70
C ILE A 16 -9.28 -2.44 2.67
N LYS A 17 -9.00 -2.51 3.96
CA LYS A 17 -10.02 -2.74 4.98
C LYS A 17 -11.09 -1.64 4.97
N SER A 18 -12.35 -2.03 5.15
CA SER A 18 -13.45 -1.07 5.31
C SER A 18 -13.51 -0.46 6.71
N LEU A 19 -13.06 -1.23 7.72
CA LEU A 19 -13.04 -0.91 9.15
C LEU A 19 -11.74 -1.48 9.75
N ASP A 20 -11.30 -1.02 10.92
CA ASP A 20 -10.16 -1.62 11.67
C ASP A 20 -8.74 -1.48 11.08
N GLY A 21 -8.39 -0.33 10.49
CA GLY A 21 -7.00 -0.03 10.08
C GLY A 21 -6.25 1.01 10.91
N GLY A 22 -6.80 1.43 12.06
CA GLY A 22 -6.15 2.39 12.95
C GLY A 22 -6.29 3.86 12.49
N VAL A 23 -5.63 4.77 13.20
CA VAL A 23 -5.76 6.23 12.98
C VAL A 23 -4.71 6.76 11.99
N TYR A 24 -3.64 6.00 11.76
CA TYR A 24 -2.49 6.44 10.97
C TYR A 24 -2.73 6.20 9.47
N MET A 25 -2.61 7.26 8.65
CA MET A 25 -2.80 7.27 7.19
C MET A 25 -3.98 6.39 6.71
N PRO A 26 -5.22 6.78 7.04
CA PRO A 26 -6.39 6.04 6.60
C PRO A 26 -6.62 6.21 5.09
N PRO A 27 -7.15 5.18 4.42
CA PRO A 27 -7.57 5.27 3.04
C PRO A 27 -8.77 6.21 2.88
N SER A 28 -8.92 6.74 1.68
CA SER A 28 -10.08 7.53 1.27
C SER A 28 -11.37 6.71 1.41
N GLU A 29 -12.51 7.37 1.70
CA GLU A 29 -13.79 6.65 1.85
C GLU A 29 -14.17 5.83 0.61
N GLY A 30 -13.78 6.27 -0.59
CA GLY A 30 -13.99 5.52 -1.84
C GLY A 30 -13.05 4.34 -2.06
N ALA A 31 -11.96 4.23 -1.29
CA ALA A 31 -10.99 3.15 -1.36
C ALA A 31 -11.21 2.08 -0.28
N LYS A 32 -11.94 2.42 0.79
CA LYS A 32 -12.31 1.49 1.87
C LYS A 32 -13.14 0.32 1.33
N GLY A 33 -12.68 -0.90 1.58
CA GLY A 33 -13.32 -2.13 1.11
C GLY A 33 -13.06 -2.45 -0.36
N CYS A 34 -12.24 -1.66 -1.06
CA CYS A 34 -11.88 -1.91 -2.44
C CYS A 34 -10.62 -2.77 -2.54
N LEU A 35 -10.51 -3.49 -3.66
CA LEU A 35 -9.27 -4.14 -4.05
C LEU A 35 -8.33 -3.08 -4.65
N ALA A 36 -7.06 -3.23 -4.34
CA ALA A 36 -5.99 -2.38 -4.83
C ALA A 36 -4.76 -3.23 -5.15
N VAL A 37 -3.79 -2.62 -5.83
CA VAL A 37 -2.47 -3.19 -6.04
C VAL A 37 -1.42 -2.31 -5.37
N ILE A 38 -0.37 -2.90 -4.83
CA ILE A 38 0.75 -2.13 -4.29
C ILE A 38 1.50 -1.48 -5.44
N ALA A 39 1.49 -0.17 -5.49
CA ALA A 39 2.24 0.60 -6.47
C ALA A 39 3.74 0.60 -6.14
N PRO A 40 4.61 0.93 -7.11
CA PRO A 40 6.03 1.14 -6.86
C PRO A 40 6.23 2.17 -5.75
N GLN A 41 6.87 1.74 -4.66
CA GLN A 41 7.13 2.61 -3.52
C GLN A 41 8.24 3.61 -3.89
N LEU A 42 7.90 4.88 -4.05
CA LEU A 42 8.87 5.96 -4.26
C LEU A 42 9.45 6.49 -2.93
N PHE A 43 8.94 6.02 -1.79
CA PHE A 43 9.54 6.28 -0.51
C PHE A 43 10.93 5.63 -0.47
N GLN A 44 11.97 6.46 -0.49
CA GLN A 44 13.31 6.00 -0.17
C GLN A 44 13.32 5.65 1.31
N GLU A 45 13.56 4.37 1.63
CA GLU A 45 13.98 4.01 2.99
C GLU A 45 15.28 4.80 3.25
N TRP A 46 15.32 5.59 4.31
CA TRP A 46 16.52 6.35 4.71
C TRP A 46 17.18 5.74 5.96
N PRO A 47 17.62 4.47 5.92
CA PRO A 47 18.17 3.79 7.08
C PRO A 47 19.43 4.51 7.56
N GLY A 48 19.54 4.72 8.87
CA GLY A 48 20.67 5.39 9.51
C GLY A 48 20.73 6.91 9.34
N THR A 49 19.67 7.55 8.83
CA THR A 49 19.58 9.02 8.74
C THR A 49 18.58 9.59 9.74
N PHE A 50 18.59 10.91 9.92
CA PHE A 50 17.59 11.62 10.73
C PHE A 50 16.14 11.43 10.25
N LEU A 51 15.95 11.00 8.99
CA LEU A 51 14.66 10.68 8.38
C LEU A 51 14.34 9.17 8.45
N GLU A 52 15.11 8.39 9.22
CA GLU A 52 14.79 6.99 9.50
C GLU A 52 13.42 6.91 10.17
N ARG A 53 12.53 6.08 9.60
CA ARG A 53 11.18 5.89 10.14
C ARG A 53 11.28 5.37 11.57
N GLU A 54 10.54 6.02 12.48
CA GLU A 54 10.44 5.57 13.86
C GLU A 54 9.91 4.12 13.91
N PRO A 55 10.48 3.25 14.75
CA PRO A 55 10.14 1.82 14.77
C PRO A 55 8.69 1.52 15.20
N ASP A 56 8.03 2.48 15.87
CA ASP A 56 6.63 2.38 16.29
C ASP A 56 5.63 2.82 15.20
N VAL A 57 6.09 3.37 14.08
CA VAL A 57 5.22 3.84 12.99
C VAL A 57 5.02 2.71 11.96
N PRO A 58 3.76 2.33 11.63
CA PRO A 58 3.49 1.32 10.63
C PRO A 58 3.96 1.77 9.23
N PRO A 59 4.47 0.84 8.40
CA PRO A 59 4.92 1.17 7.05
C PRO A 59 3.77 1.70 6.18
N GLU A 60 4.08 2.73 5.41
CA GLU A 60 3.18 3.31 4.43
C GLU A 60 3.35 2.61 3.07
N TYR A 61 2.25 2.46 2.33
CA TYR A 61 2.28 1.93 0.99
C TYR A 61 1.47 2.84 0.06
N TYR A 62 2.05 3.17 -1.08
CA TYR A 62 1.25 3.58 -2.23
C TYR A 62 0.45 2.39 -2.75
N VAL A 63 -0.87 2.56 -2.82
CA VAL A 63 -1.80 1.55 -3.34
C VAL A 63 -2.61 2.18 -4.46
N THR A 64 -2.70 1.48 -5.59
CA THR A 64 -3.52 1.88 -6.73
C THR A 64 -4.79 1.04 -6.70
N THR A 65 -5.91 1.68 -6.42
CA THR A 65 -7.23 1.06 -6.45
C THR A 65 -7.63 0.70 -7.89
N ASP A 66 -8.56 -0.24 -8.07
CA ASP A 66 -9.09 -0.58 -9.41
C ASP A 66 -9.73 0.59 -10.15
N ASN A 67 -10.08 1.66 -9.43
CA ASN A 67 -10.58 2.91 -10.01
C ASN A 67 -9.45 3.77 -10.63
N GLY A 68 -8.20 3.31 -10.59
CA GLY A 68 -7.01 4.03 -11.07
C GLY A 68 -6.51 5.13 -10.12
N ILE A 69 -7.05 5.22 -8.90
CA ILE A 69 -6.63 6.21 -7.90
C ILE A 69 -5.48 5.60 -7.10
N THR A 70 -4.32 6.29 -7.13
CA THR A 70 -3.17 5.94 -6.29
C THR A 70 -3.17 6.80 -5.04
N GLU A 71 -3.16 6.17 -3.87
CA GLU A 71 -3.17 6.84 -2.57
C GLU A 71 -2.19 6.17 -1.60
N THR A 72 -1.74 6.93 -0.59
CA THR A 72 -0.87 6.43 0.47
C THR A 72 -1.72 5.88 1.61
N VAL A 73 -1.52 4.61 1.95
CA VAL A 73 -2.28 3.92 2.99
C VAL A 73 -1.31 3.19 3.93
N SER A 74 -1.59 3.26 5.23
CA SER A 74 -0.81 2.54 6.24
C SER A 74 -1.03 1.02 6.15
N GLU A 75 0.01 0.24 6.48
CA GLU A 75 -0.03 -1.23 6.58
C GLU A 75 -1.24 -1.74 7.36
N ASP A 76 -1.60 -1.08 8.46
CA ASP A 76 -2.71 -1.51 9.32
C ASP A 76 -4.06 -1.55 8.58
N TRP A 77 -4.23 -0.76 7.52
CA TRP A 77 -5.41 -0.73 6.65
C TRP A 77 -5.36 -1.76 5.51
N LEU A 78 -4.25 -2.47 5.33
CA LEU A 78 -4.04 -3.36 4.20
C LEU A 78 -4.11 -4.82 4.63
N GLU A 79 -4.79 -5.64 3.84
CA GLU A 79 -4.81 -7.09 4.01
C GLU A 79 -4.41 -7.77 2.71
N PRO A 80 -3.76 -8.94 2.78
CA PRO A 80 -3.54 -9.75 1.59
C PRO A 80 -4.88 -10.12 0.96
N ALA A 81 -5.01 -9.89 -0.35
CA ALA A 81 -6.24 -10.24 -1.06
C ALA A 81 -6.51 -11.76 -0.96
N PRO A 82 -7.77 -12.20 -0.85
CA PRO A 82 -8.11 -13.62 -0.79
C PRO A 82 -7.64 -14.37 -2.05
N ALA A 83 -7.19 -15.62 -1.87
CA ALA A 83 -6.71 -16.47 -2.96
C ALA A 83 -7.84 -16.70 -3.99
N GLY A 84 -7.75 -16.02 -5.13
CA GLY A 84 -8.78 -16.01 -6.17
C GLY A 84 -9.26 -14.61 -6.58
N SER A 85 -8.75 -13.54 -5.96
CA SER A 85 -8.99 -12.18 -6.43
C SER A 85 -8.51 -12.01 -7.88
N PRO A 86 -9.25 -11.25 -8.71
CA PRO A 86 -8.87 -11.01 -10.09
C PRO A 86 -7.46 -10.40 -10.15
N PRO A 87 -6.67 -10.76 -11.19
CA PRO A 87 -5.36 -10.16 -11.39
C PRO A 87 -5.51 -8.63 -11.47
N PRO A 88 -4.49 -7.87 -11.02
CA PRO A 88 -4.52 -6.42 -11.18
C PRO A 88 -4.72 -6.07 -12.67
N PRO A 89 -5.46 -5.00 -12.97
CA PRO A 89 -5.53 -4.51 -14.34
C PRO A 89 -4.11 -4.19 -14.80
N VAL A 90 -3.67 -4.84 -15.88
CA VAL A 90 -2.37 -4.58 -16.49
C VAL A 90 -2.42 -3.15 -17.04
N GLU A 91 -1.76 -2.21 -16.37
CA GLU A 91 -1.43 -0.92 -16.97
C GLU A 91 -0.43 -1.19 -18.10
N GLU A 92 -0.91 -1.17 -19.34
CA GLU A 92 -0.05 -1.02 -20.52
C GLU A 92 0.74 0.28 -20.36
N TYR A 93 1.98 0.19 -19.88
CA TYR A 93 2.91 1.31 -19.79
C TYR A 93 3.03 1.99 -21.17
N PRO A 94 2.53 3.22 -21.37
CA PRO A 94 2.77 3.96 -22.60
C PRO A 94 4.02 4.83 -22.39
N TRP A 95 5.19 4.21 -22.31
CA TRP A 95 6.44 4.96 -22.46
C TRP A 95 6.99 4.72 -23.87
N PRO A 96 7.15 5.76 -24.71
CA PRO A 96 7.86 5.61 -25.96
C PRO A 96 9.35 5.35 -25.66
N THR A 97 9.93 4.40 -26.41
CA THR A 97 11.36 4.03 -26.39
C THR A 97 12.25 5.18 -26.88
#